data_AF-A0A925NUD3-F1
#
_entry.id   AF-A0A925NUD3-F1
#
_cell.length_a   1.000
_cell.length_b   1.000
_cell.length_c   1.000
_cell.angle_alpha   90.00
_cell.angle_beta   90.00
_cell.angle_gamma   90.00
#
_symmetry.space_group_name_H-M   'P 1'
#
loop_
_entity.id
_entity.type
_entity.pdbx_description
1 polymer ?
#
loop_
_entity_poly.entity_id
_entity_poly.type
_entity_poly.pdbx_seq_one_letter_code
_entity_poly.pdbx_strand_id
1 'polypeptide(L)'
;MQESQSITRKSASNLALAFIMLPKEKRDGMSALYAFCREVDDAADEESVPVEERRTRLSAWRDDIRRACAGEHPTMVVNQELQPVVQKYRLPFDLFDELIRGVEMDLDKNRYETLEELEHYCYRVASVVGLLSIEIFGHQSAGCRDYAIHLGHALQLTNILRDVRTDAERGRIYLPLTELRRFQVTEAEILSFQYSDRFA
;
A
#
# COMPACT_ATOMS: atom_id res chain seq x y z
N MET A 1 -3.68 14.00 -15.99
CA MET A 1 -2.90 14.15 -14.75
C MET A 1 -3.57 15.06 -13.72
N GLN A 2 -4.75 15.63 -14.00
CA GLN A 2 -5.38 16.58 -13.08
C GLN A 2 -6.00 15.88 -11.87
N GLU A 3 -6.61 14.72 -12.08
CA GLU A 3 -7.26 13.96 -11.01
C GLU A 3 -6.23 13.38 -10.04
N SER A 4 -5.18 12.74 -10.57
CA SER A 4 -4.12 12.14 -9.73
C SER A 4 -3.42 13.17 -8.86
N GLN A 5 -3.15 14.37 -9.40
CA GLN A 5 -2.56 15.47 -8.62
C GLN A 5 -3.52 16.01 -7.56
N SER A 6 -4.82 16.04 -7.83
CA SER A 6 -5.85 16.43 -6.86
C SER A 6 -5.90 15.45 -5.69
N ILE A 7 -5.99 14.15 -5.96
CA ILE A 7 -5.96 13.07 -4.95
C ILE A 7 -4.69 13.16 -4.11
N THR A 8 -3.52 13.27 -4.76
CA THR A 8 -2.21 13.37 -4.09
C THR A 8 -2.12 14.58 -3.17
N ARG A 9 -2.70 15.74 -3.55
CA ARG A 9 -2.68 16.94 -2.72
C ARG A 9 -3.64 16.86 -1.53
N LYS A 10 -4.81 16.25 -1.74
CA LYS A 10 -5.85 16.11 -0.70
C LYS A 10 -5.46 15.13 0.40
N SER A 11 -4.65 14.11 0.08
CA SER A 11 -4.28 13.07 1.05
C SER A 11 -3.39 13.55 2.20
N ALA A 12 -2.84 14.78 2.13
CA ALA A 12 -1.96 15.37 3.14
C ALA A 12 -0.74 14.48 3.53
N SER A 13 -0.37 13.52 2.69
CA SER A 13 0.71 12.58 2.97
C SER A 13 2.08 13.25 2.91
N ASN A 14 2.94 12.96 3.89
CA ASN A 14 4.35 13.37 3.88
C ASN A 14 5.10 12.86 2.62
N LEU A 15 4.61 11.80 1.98
CA LEU A 15 5.19 11.28 0.75
C LEU A 15 4.97 12.22 -0.44
N ALA A 16 3.83 12.91 -0.50
CA ALA A 16 3.53 13.88 -1.57
C ALA A 16 4.53 15.05 -1.56
N LEU A 17 4.99 15.47 -0.38
CA LEU A 17 6.03 16.49 -0.22
C LEU A 17 7.38 16.02 -0.78
N ALA A 18 7.72 14.73 -0.62
CA ALA A 18 8.97 14.18 -1.14
C ALA A 18 9.05 14.25 -2.67
N PHE A 19 7.92 14.21 -3.38
CA PHE A 19 7.88 14.28 -4.84
C PHE A 19 8.16 15.68 -5.40
N ILE A 20 8.06 16.74 -4.59
CA ILE A 20 8.30 18.13 -5.04
C ILE A 20 9.73 18.31 -5.57
N MET A 21 10.69 17.53 -5.08
CA MET A 21 12.09 17.61 -5.52
C MET A 21 12.36 16.84 -6.83
N LEU A 22 11.40 16.07 -7.33
CA LEU A 22 11.57 15.31 -8.57
C LEU A 22 11.41 16.22 -9.80
N PRO A 23 12.13 15.94 -10.91
CA PRO A 23 11.82 16.52 -12.21
C PRO A 23 10.35 16.33 -12.56
N LYS A 24 9.75 17.32 -13.24
CA LYS A 24 8.30 17.39 -13.50
C LYS A 24 7.72 16.06 -13.98
N GLU A 25 8.39 15.42 -14.93
CA GLU A 25 7.88 14.20 -15.54
C GLU A 25 7.87 12.98 -14.59
N LYS A 26 8.89 12.86 -13.73
CA LYS A 26 8.94 11.83 -12.68
C LYS A 26 7.94 12.14 -11.57
N ARG A 27 7.77 13.42 -11.23
CA ARG A 27 6.76 13.88 -10.27
C ARG A 27 5.35 13.54 -10.72
N ASP A 28 5.03 13.82 -11.99
CA ASP A 28 3.74 13.49 -12.57
C ASP A 28 3.51 11.96 -12.58
N GLY A 29 4.56 11.18 -12.91
CA GLY A 29 4.53 9.71 -12.80
C GLY A 29 4.25 9.21 -11.38
N MET A 30 4.94 9.77 -10.38
CA MET A 30 4.73 9.44 -8.97
C MET A 30 3.35 9.85 -8.46
N SER A 31 2.81 11.00 -8.90
CA SER A 31 1.46 11.41 -8.55
C SER A 31 0.40 10.45 -9.10
N ALA A 32 0.56 9.96 -10.33
CA ALA A 32 -0.34 8.95 -10.90
C ALA A 32 -0.26 7.62 -10.14
N LEU A 33 0.95 7.15 -9.84
CA LEU A 33 1.15 5.92 -9.06
C LEU A 33 0.56 6.05 -7.65
N TYR A 34 0.79 7.17 -6.98
CA TYR A 34 0.25 7.44 -5.65
C TYR A 34 -1.28 7.47 -5.65
N ALA A 35 -1.89 8.14 -6.63
CA ALA A 35 -3.35 8.19 -6.77
C ALA A 35 -3.94 6.79 -6.96
N PHE A 36 -3.31 5.95 -7.79
CA PHE A 36 -3.72 4.55 -7.92
C PHE A 36 -3.67 3.80 -6.60
N CYS A 37 -2.55 3.86 -5.88
CA CYS A 37 -2.41 3.19 -4.59
C CYS A 37 -3.49 3.65 -3.60
N ARG A 38 -3.76 4.96 -3.57
CA ARG A 38 -4.75 5.54 -2.66
C ARG A 38 -6.18 5.09 -2.97
N GLU A 39 -6.57 5.08 -4.24
CA GLU A 39 -7.91 4.65 -4.64
C GLU A 39 -8.15 3.16 -4.41
N VAL A 40 -7.13 2.31 -4.63
CA VAL A 40 -7.21 0.87 -4.32
C VAL A 40 -7.35 0.64 -2.82
N ASP A 41 -6.57 1.37 -2.00
CA ASP A 41 -6.65 1.35 -0.54
C ASP A 41 -8.05 1.80 -0.06
N ASP A 42 -8.53 2.95 -0.53
CA ASP A 42 -9.86 3.48 -0.19
C ASP A 42 -10.99 2.51 -0.59
N ALA A 43 -10.85 1.78 -1.71
CA ALA A 43 -11.83 0.78 -2.14
C ALA A 43 -11.96 -0.41 -1.17
N ALA A 44 -10.91 -0.70 -0.39
CA ALA A 44 -10.92 -1.72 0.65
C ALA A 44 -11.25 -1.17 2.04
N ASP A 45 -10.87 0.06 2.35
CA ASP A 45 -11.02 0.66 3.69
C ASP A 45 -12.43 1.20 3.99
N GLU A 46 -13.33 1.26 3.01
CA GLU A 46 -14.71 1.75 3.20
C GLU A 46 -15.58 0.73 3.99
N GLU A 47 -15.37 0.62 5.30
CA GLU A 47 -16.02 -0.37 6.18
C GLU A 47 -17.56 -0.29 6.24
N SER A 48 -18.16 0.82 5.82
CA SER A 48 -19.61 0.94 5.64
C SER A 48 -20.15 0.10 4.47
N VAL A 49 -19.29 -0.36 3.57
CA VAL A 49 -19.64 -1.17 2.39
C VAL A 49 -19.42 -2.67 2.70
N PRO A 50 -20.37 -3.56 2.34
CA PRO A 50 -20.19 -4.99 2.52
C PRO A 50 -18.91 -5.54 1.90
N VAL A 51 -18.28 -6.52 2.55
CA VAL A 51 -17.01 -7.13 2.10
C VAL A 51 -17.06 -7.61 0.65
N GLU A 52 -18.15 -8.27 0.23
CA GLU A 52 -18.31 -8.78 -1.14
C GLU A 52 -18.38 -7.66 -2.19
N GLU A 53 -18.96 -6.53 -1.83
CA GLU A 53 -18.98 -5.36 -2.72
C GLU A 53 -17.58 -4.74 -2.81
N ARG A 54 -16.84 -4.63 -1.70
CA ARG A 54 -15.43 -4.19 -1.72
C ARG A 54 -14.54 -5.12 -2.56
N ARG A 55 -14.71 -6.45 -2.46
CA ARG A 55 -14.01 -7.41 -3.35
C ARG A 55 -14.34 -7.17 -4.81
N THR A 56 -15.61 -6.92 -5.13
CA THR A 56 -16.03 -6.62 -6.50
C THR A 56 -15.36 -5.35 -7.02
N ARG A 57 -15.26 -4.30 -6.19
CA ARG A 57 -14.55 -3.07 -6.53
C ARG A 57 -13.05 -3.31 -6.76
N LEU A 58 -12.39 -4.08 -5.89
CA LEU A 58 -10.97 -4.44 -6.07
C LEU A 58 -10.74 -5.27 -7.33
N SER A 59 -11.66 -6.19 -7.66
CA SER A 59 -11.62 -6.93 -8.92
C SER A 59 -11.74 -6.00 -10.14
N ALA A 60 -12.64 -5.00 -10.07
CA ALA A 60 -12.77 -4.01 -11.13
C ALA A 60 -11.49 -3.17 -11.30
N TRP A 61 -10.85 -2.77 -10.20
CA TRP A 61 -9.54 -2.09 -10.23
C TRP A 61 -8.45 -2.96 -10.86
N ARG A 62 -8.39 -4.25 -10.48
CA ARG A 62 -7.45 -5.23 -11.05
C ARG A 62 -7.61 -5.38 -12.55
N ASP A 63 -8.84 -5.51 -13.03
CA ASP A 63 -9.11 -5.65 -14.45
C ASP A 63 -8.77 -4.36 -15.22
N ASP A 64 -9.02 -3.20 -14.61
CA ASP A 64 -8.75 -1.91 -15.24
C ASP A 64 -7.26 -1.57 -15.33
N ILE A 65 -6.47 -1.84 -14.28
CA ILE A 65 -5.01 -1.67 -14.35
C ILE A 65 -4.38 -2.68 -15.30
N ARG A 66 -4.95 -3.88 -15.44
CA ARG A 66 -4.52 -4.86 -16.47
C ARG A 66 -4.69 -4.29 -17.88
N ARG A 67 -5.84 -3.66 -18.18
CA ARG A 67 -6.06 -2.96 -19.45
C ARG A 67 -5.02 -1.87 -19.69
N ALA A 68 -4.77 -1.04 -18.67
CA ALA A 68 -3.77 0.01 -18.74
C ALA A 68 -2.37 -0.55 -19.09
N CYS A 69 -1.95 -1.62 -18.41
CA CYS A 69 -0.67 -2.30 -18.64
C CYS A 69 -0.57 -2.98 -20.02
N ALA A 70 -1.69 -3.50 -20.54
CA ALA A 70 -1.77 -4.11 -21.87
C ALA A 70 -1.80 -3.07 -23.01
N GLY A 71 -1.86 -1.77 -22.70
CA GLY A 71 -2.02 -0.72 -23.71
C GLY A 71 -3.44 -0.63 -24.29
N GLU A 72 -4.42 -1.19 -23.59
CA GLU A 72 -5.84 -1.13 -23.95
C GLU A 72 -6.50 0.15 -23.38
N HIS A 73 -7.83 0.22 -23.32
CA HIS A 73 -8.54 1.41 -22.87
C HIS A 73 -9.08 1.22 -21.43
N PRO A 74 -8.37 1.70 -20.39
CA PRO A 74 -8.91 1.70 -19.03
C PRO A 74 -10.09 2.67 -18.90
N THR A 75 -11.04 2.35 -18.02
CA THR A 75 -12.24 3.14 -17.76
C THR A 75 -12.08 4.07 -16.57
N MET A 76 -11.22 3.73 -15.59
CA MET A 76 -10.99 4.58 -14.42
C MET A 76 -10.03 5.71 -14.80
N VAL A 77 -10.40 6.94 -14.46
CA VAL A 77 -9.61 8.15 -14.81
C VAL A 77 -8.18 8.05 -14.29
N VAL A 78 -7.98 7.53 -13.09
CA VAL A 78 -6.64 7.34 -12.51
C VAL A 78 -5.80 6.38 -13.35
N ASN A 79 -6.37 5.28 -13.84
CA ASN A 79 -5.66 4.34 -14.71
C ASN A 79 -5.41 4.90 -16.12
N GLN A 80 -6.30 5.74 -16.64
CA GLN A 80 -6.07 6.49 -17.88
C GLN A 80 -4.89 7.45 -17.75
N GLU A 81 -4.77 8.12 -16.60
CA GLU A 81 -3.64 9.02 -16.30
C GLU A 81 -2.33 8.26 -16.03
N LEU A 82 -2.42 7.06 -15.45
CA LEU A 82 -1.30 6.19 -15.14
C LEU A 82 -0.79 5.41 -16.36
N GLN A 83 -1.63 5.09 -17.34
CA GLN A 83 -1.25 4.30 -18.52
C GLN A 83 -0.02 4.86 -19.28
N PRO A 84 0.08 6.17 -19.59
CA PRO A 84 1.28 6.71 -20.23
C PRO A 84 2.55 6.50 -19.41
N VAL A 85 2.44 6.50 -18.08
CA VAL A 85 3.55 6.24 -17.15
C VAL A 85 3.94 4.76 -17.21
N VAL A 86 2.95 3.86 -17.18
CA VAL A 86 3.16 2.40 -17.31
C VAL A 86 3.88 2.07 -18.60
N GLN A 87 3.45 2.62 -19.74
CA GLN A 87 4.07 2.38 -21.03
C GLN A 87 5.50 2.94 -21.09
N LYS A 88 5.70 4.17 -20.59
CA LYS A 88 7.00 4.83 -20.63
C LYS A 88 8.05 4.11 -19.78
N TYR A 89 7.70 3.76 -18.55
CA TYR A 89 8.62 3.16 -17.58
C TYR A 89 8.52 1.63 -17.52
N ARG A 90 7.68 1.02 -18.37
CA ARG A 90 7.46 -0.44 -18.46
C ARG A 90 7.10 -1.06 -17.11
N LEU A 91 6.20 -0.41 -16.38
CA LEU A 91 5.77 -0.87 -15.06
C LEU A 91 5.07 -2.23 -15.20
N PRO A 92 5.51 -3.28 -14.47
CA PRO A 92 4.98 -4.63 -14.64
C PRO A 92 3.62 -4.78 -13.95
N PHE A 93 2.66 -5.40 -14.64
CA PHE A 93 1.33 -5.71 -14.10
C PHE A 93 1.40 -6.50 -12.79
N ASP A 94 2.32 -7.46 -12.69
CA ASP A 94 2.45 -8.34 -11.53
C ASP A 94 2.67 -7.56 -10.22
N LEU A 95 3.33 -6.41 -10.26
CA LEU A 95 3.48 -5.55 -9.08
C LEU A 95 2.15 -4.89 -8.71
N PHE A 96 1.38 -4.40 -9.68
CA PHE A 96 0.04 -3.88 -9.37
C PHE A 96 -0.89 -4.96 -8.81
N ASP A 97 -0.83 -6.18 -9.34
CA ASP A 97 -1.63 -7.30 -8.84
C ASP A 97 -1.20 -7.72 -7.42
N GLU A 98 0.10 -7.75 -7.11
CA GLU A 98 0.57 -8.01 -5.75
C GLU A 98 0.11 -6.93 -4.75
N LEU A 99 0.09 -5.65 -5.15
CA LEU A 99 -0.47 -4.58 -4.31
C LEU A 99 -1.95 -4.82 -4.02
N ILE A 100 -2.76 -5.09 -5.06
CA ILE A 100 -4.20 -5.35 -4.89
C ILE A 100 -4.42 -6.58 -4.01
N ARG A 101 -3.64 -7.65 -4.19
CA ARG A 101 -3.68 -8.84 -3.32
C ARG A 101 -3.33 -8.49 -1.87
N GLY A 102 -2.40 -7.57 -1.65
CA GLY A 102 -2.05 -7.07 -0.31
C GLY A 102 -3.25 -6.39 0.35
N VAL A 103 -3.88 -5.47 -0.37
CA VAL A 103 -5.07 -4.75 0.10
C VAL A 103 -6.26 -5.70 0.31
N GLU A 104 -6.43 -6.73 -0.52
CA GLU A 104 -7.46 -7.76 -0.31
C GLU A 104 -7.25 -8.58 0.98
N MET A 105 -6.01 -8.75 1.46
CA MET A 105 -5.75 -9.45 2.72
C MET A 105 -6.47 -8.78 3.90
N ASP A 106 -6.62 -7.46 3.85
CA ASP A 106 -7.30 -6.69 4.89
C ASP A 106 -8.81 -6.90 4.94
N LEU A 107 -9.39 -7.55 3.93
CA LEU A 107 -10.80 -7.99 3.95
C LEU A 107 -11.00 -9.32 4.68
N ASP A 108 -9.95 -10.14 4.75
CA ASP A 108 -9.99 -11.52 5.26
C ASP A 108 -9.32 -11.68 6.63
N LYS A 109 -8.32 -10.85 6.91
CA LYS A 109 -7.44 -10.99 8.06
C LYS A 109 -7.40 -9.73 8.88
N ASN A 110 -7.46 -9.91 10.19
CA ASN A 110 -7.23 -8.87 11.18
C ASN A 110 -6.12 -9.22 12.18
N ARG A 111 -5.50 -10.40 12.04
CA ARG A 111 -4.40 -10.91 12.88
C ARG A 111 -3.33 -11.54 11.99
N TYR A 112 -2.09 -11.44 12.46
CA TYR A 112 -0.91 -12.05 11.85
C TYR A 112 -0.22 -12.93 12.90
N GLU A 113 0.00 -14.20 12.60
CA GLU A 113 0.54 -15.15 13.57
C GLU A 113 2.05 -14.95 13.76
N THR A 114 2.79 -14.82 12.66
CA THR A 114 4.26 -14.75 12.66
C THR A 114 4.78 -13.46 12.04
N LEU A 115 6.03 -13.11 12.36
CA LEU A 115 6.73 -12.00 11.70
C LEU A 115 6.82 -12.20 10.19
N GLU A 116 7.05 -13.43 9.72
CA GLU A 116 7.12 -13.77 8.30
C GLU A 116 5.79 -13.48 7.58
N GLU A 117 4.65 -13.80 8.21
CA GLU A 117 3.33 -13.49 7.66
C GLU A 117 3.12 -11.97 7.56
N LEU A 118 3.54 -11.23 8.58
CA LEU A 118 3.48 -9.77 8.58
C LEU A 118 4.43 -9.16 7.53
N GLU A 119 5.63 -9.71 7.37
CA GLU A 119 6.58 -9.28 6.35
C GLU A 119 5.99 -9.49 4.96
N HIS A 120 5.35 -10.62 4.69
CA HIS A 120 4.67 -10.87 3.41
C HIS A 120 3.57 -9.85 3.13
N TYR A 121 2.79 -9.48 4.15
CA TYR A 121 1.83 -8.38 4.05
C TYR A 121 2.53 -7.05 3.73
N CYS A 122 3.54 -6.66 4.50
CA CYS A 122 4.30 -5.42 4.30
C CYS A 122 4.94 -5.34 2.90
N TYR A 123 5.40 -6.48 2.38
CA TYR A 123 5.95 -6.56 1.04
C TYR A 123 4.91 -6.11 0.00
N ARG A 124 3.69 -6.67 0.08
CA ARG A 124 2.61 -6.38 -0.86
C ARG A 124 2.11 -4.95 -0.79
N VAL A 125 1.85 -4.45 0.42
CA VAL A 125 1.23 -3.13 0.59
C VAL A 125 2.23 -1.96 0.54
N ALA A 126 3.53 -2.20 0.70
CA ALA A 126 4.53 -1.13 0.74
C ALA A 126 5.76 -1.36 -0.15
N SER A 127 6.42 -2.52 -0.08
CA SER A 127 7.64 -2.79 -0.86
C SER A 127 7.39 -2.77 -2.36
N VAL A 128 6.25 -3.32 -2.80
CA VAL A 128 5.80 -3.30 -4.19
C VAL A 128 5.66 -1.86 -4.74
N VAL A 129 5.17 -0.93 -3.93
CA VAL A 129 5.09 0.50 -4.31
C VAL A 129 6.49 1.08 -4.49
N GLY A 130 7.44 0.71 -3.62
CA GLY A 130 8.86 1.04 -3.78
C GLY A 130 9.45 0.50 -5.09
N LEU A 131 9.13 -0.75 -5.44
CA LEU A 131 9.57 -1.39 -6.69
C LEU A 131 9.01 -0.67 -7.92
N LEU A 132 7.74 -0.25 -7.92
CA LEU A 132 7.17 0.58 -9.00
C LEU A 132 7.83 1.96 -9.07
N SER A 133 8.16 2.55 -7.91
CA SER A 133 8.76 3.88 -7.83
C SER A 133 10.17 3.93 -8.43
N ILE A 134 11.00 2.92 -8.19
CA ILE A 134 12.38 2.89 -8.72
C ILE A 134 12.43 2.77 -10.25
N GLU A 135 11.42 2.15 -10.88
CA GLU A 135 11.27 2.13 -12.34
C GLU A 135 11.01 3.54 -12.87
N ILE A 136 10.10 4.30 -12.22
CA ILE A 136 9.82 5.71 -12.56
C ILE A 136 11.07 6.58 -12.34
N PHE A 137 11.86 6.29 -11.32
CA PHE A 137 13.12 6.99 -11.06
C PHE A 137 14.22 6.63 -12.05
N GLY A 138 14.12 5.51 -12.77
CA GLY A 138 15.11 5.05 -13.74
C GLY A 138 16.41 4.57 -13.06
N HIS A 139 16.29 3.67 -12.09
CA HIS A 139 17.44 3.11 -11.37
C HIS A 139 18.42 2.39 -12.32
N GLN A 140 19.71 2.38 -11.97
CA GLN A 140 20.78 1.79 -12.80
C GLN A 140 21.50 0.63 -12.11
N SER A 141 21.34 0.48 -10.78
CA SER A 141 21.97 -0.59 -10.00
C SER A 141 20.95 -1.66 -9.66
N ALA A 142 21.37 -2.93 -9.69
CA ALA A 142 20.58 -4.07 -9.26
C ALA A 142 20.19 -3.97 -7.77
N GLY A 143 21.09 -3.45 -6.92
CA GLY A 143 20.86 -3.30 -5.48
C GLY A 143 19.76 -2.28 -5.11
N CYS A 144 19.26 -1.49 -6.07
CA CYS A 144 18.13 -0.59 -5.82
C CYS A 144 16.84 -1.36 -5.51
N ARG A 145 16.69 -2.59 -6.02
CA ARG A 145 15.51 -3.43 -5.75
C ARG A 145 15.47 -3.88 -4.29
N ASP A 146 16.59 -4.40 -3.80
CA ASP A 146 16.72 -4.81 -2.40
C ASP A 146 16.50 -3.61 -1.46
N TYR A 147 17.09 -2.45 -1.81
CA TYR A 147 16.86 -1.22 -1.06
C TYR A 147 15.38 -0.80 -1.05
N ALA A 148 14.69 -0.84 -2.19
CA ALA A 148 13.27 -0.50 -2.28
C ALA A 148 12.40 -1.44 -1.43
N ILE A 149 12.73 -2.74 -1.41
CA ILE A 149 12.05 -3.71 -0.57
C ILE A 149 12.27 -3.38 0.91
N HIS A 150 13.51 -3.25 1.36
CA HIS A 150 13.80 -2.96 2.77
C HIS A 150 13.21 -1.63 3.23
N LEU A 151 13.25 -0.60 2.38
CA LEU A 151 12.63 0.69 2.68
C LEU A 151 11.11 0.56 2.83
N GLY A 152 10.45 -0.19 1.94
CA GLY A 152 9.01 -0.47 2.02
C GLY A 152 8.63 -1.15 3.34
N HIS A 153 9.34 -2.22 3.72
CA HIS A 153 9.16 -2.86 5.01
C HIS A 153 9.35 -1.90 6.18
N ALA A 154 10.44 -1.13 6.19
CA ALA A 154 10.74 -0.21 7.29
C ALA A 154 9.64 0.85 7.45
N LEU A 155 9.17 1.44 6.35
CA LEU A 155 8.10 2.43 6.37
C LEU A 155 6.78 1.83 6.85
N GLN A 156 6.43 0.61 6.40
CA GLN A 156 5.18 -0.03 6.81
C GLN A 156 5.20 -0.48 8.26
N LEU A 157 6.30 -1.07 8.72
CA LEU A 157 6.49 -1.39 10.14
C LEU A 157 6.42 -0.13 11.01
N THR A 158 6.95 1.00 10.53
CA THR A 158 6.83 2.29 11.23
C THR A 158 5.37 2.73 11.33
N ASN A 159 4.58 2.59 10.27
CA ASN A 159 3.14 2.90 10.31
C ASN A 159 2.42 1.98 11.32
N ILE A 160 2.64 0.67 11.25
CA ILE A 160 2.05 -0.30 12.18
C ILE A 160 2.38 0.04 13.64
N LEU A 161 3.64 0.36 13.94
CA LEU A 161 4.07 0.70 15.30
C LEU A 161 3.50 2.04 15.78
N ARG A 162 3.34 3.01 14.87
CA ARG A 162 2.73 4.32 15.17
C ARG A 162 1.22 4.19 15.43
N ASP A 163 0.55 3.31 14.68
CA ASP A 163 -0.91 3.29 14.56
C ASP A 163 -1.58 2.15 15.34
N VAL A 164 -0.84 1.41 16.20
CA VAL A 164 -1.34 0.29 17.02
C VAL A 164 -2.71 0.58 17.66
N ARG A 165 -2.88 1.78 18.22
CA ARG A 165 -4.15 2.19 18.84
C ARG A 165 -5.28 2.34 17.83
N THR A 166 -5.03 3.06 16.74
CA THR A 166 -6.02 3.30 15.69
C THR A 166 -6.43 2.00 14.99
N ASP A 167 -5.49 1.09 14.78
CA ASP A 167 -5.78 -0.25 14.28
C ASP A 167 -6.65 -1.05 15.26
N ALA A 168 -6.33 -1.01 16.55
CA ALA A 168 -7.10 -1.67 17.59
C ALA A 168 -8.53 -1.11 17.74
N GLU A 169 -8.74 0.19 17.51
CA GLU A 169 -10.08 0.81 17.44
C GLU A 169 -10.94 0.22 16.31
N ARG A 170 -10.31 -0.24 15.22
CA ARG A 170 -10.93 -0.98 14.11
C ARG A 170 -10.94 -2.50 14.34
N GLY A 171 -10.56 -2.95 15.53
CA GLY A 171 -10.46 -4.37 15.88
C GLY A 171 -9.33 -5.11 15.16
N ARG A 172 -8.32 -4.41 14.62
CA ARG A 172 -7.15 -4.97 13.92
C ARG A 172 -5.92 -5.03 14.84
N ILE A 173 -5.09 -6.05 14.65
CA ILE A 173 -3.78 -6.16 15.32
C ILE A 173 -2.78 -6.69 14.29
N TYR A 174 -1.89 -5.81 13.82
CA TYR A 174 -0.81 -6.18 12.90
C TYR A 174 0.42 -6.75 13.60
N LEU A 175 0.63 -6.42 14.88
CA LEU A 175 1.74 -6.98 15.66
C LEU A 175 1.65 -8.52 15.67
N PRO A 176 2.74 -9.25 15.36
CA PRO A 176 2.69 -10.70 15.29
C PRO A 176 2.29 -11.32 16.62
N LEU A 177 1.32 -12.24 16.61
CA LEU A 177 0.82 -12.90 17.82
C LEU A 177 1.93 -13.69 18.54
N THR A 178 2.89 -14.24 17.80
CA THR A 178 4.08 -14.89 18.35
C THR A 178 4.93 -13.93 19.19
N GLU A 179 5.11 -12.69 18.74
CA GLU A 179 5.82 -11.67 19.52
C GLU A 179 4.99 -11.23 20.72
N LEU A 180 3.67 -11.00 20.56
CA LEU A 180 2.81 -10.69 21.70
C LEU A 180 2.88 -11.77 22.79
N ARG A 181 2.82 -13.05 22.42
CA ARG A 181 2.98 -14.18 23.36
C ARG A 181 4.35 -14.20 24.02
N ARG A 182 5.43 -13.93 23.27
CA ARG A 182 6.80 -13.85 23.80
C ARG A 182 6.94 -12.80 24.89
N PHE A 183 6.28 -11.65 24.73
CA PHE A 183 6.26 -10.56 25.72
C PHE A 183 5.09 -10.66 26.71
N GLN A 184 4.30 -11.73 26.67
CA GLN A 184 3.13 -11.94 27.54
C GLN A 184 2.13 -10.77 27.48
N VAL A 185 1.95 -10.22 26.28
CA VAL A 185 0.93 -9.23 25.95
C VAL A 185 -0.23 -9.99 25.31
N THR A 186 -1.44 -9.76 25.81
CA THR A 186 -2.66 -10.37 25.27
C THR A 186 -3.31 -9.46 24.23
N GLU A 187 -4.05 -10.05 23.28
CA GLU A 187 -4.84 -9.26 22.34
C GLU A 187 -5.87 -8.37 23.06
N ALA A 188 -6.43 -8.84 24.17
CA ALA A 188 -7.38 -8.08 24.96
C ALA A 188 -6.76 -6.79 25.53
N GLU A 189 -5.50 -6.83 25.95
CA GLU A 189 -4.78 -5.62 26.39
C GLU A 189 -4.63 -4.60 25.26
N ILE A 190 -4.29 -5.06 24.05
CA ILE A 190 -4.20 -4.19 22.85
C ILE A 190 -5.57 -3.56 22.53
N LEU A 191 -6.61 -4.38 22.43
CA LEU A 191 -7.97 -3.97 22.06
C LEU A 191 -8.65 -3.07 23.10
N SER A 192 -8.23 -3.17 24.37
CA SER A 192 -8.74 -2.32 25.45
C SER A 192 -7.82 -1.14 25.79
N PHE A 193 -6.78 -0.92 24.99
CA PHE A 193 -5.79 0.16 25.15
C PHE A 193 -5.09 0.15 26.51
N GLN A 194 -4.87 -1.05 27.06
CA GLN A 194 -4.17 -1.23 28.33
C GLN A 194 -2.67 -1.22 28.11
N TYR A 195 -2.02 -0.23 28.70
CA TYR A 195 -0.56 -0.16 28.76
C TYR A 195 0.00 -1.04 29.87
N SER A 196 1.17 -1.61 29.64
CA SER A 196 1.98 -2.27 30.66
C SER A 196 3.47 -2.07 30.39
N ASP A 197 4.32 -2.30 31.40
CA ASP A 197 5.77 -2.19 31.23
C ASP A 197 6.34 -3.24 30.25
N ARG A 198 5.55 -4.24 29.84
CA ARG A 198 5.95 -5.27 28.86
C ARG A 198 6.02 -4.75 27.42
N PHE A 199 5.54 -3.53 27.19
CA PHE A 199 5.66 -2.81 25.91
C PHE A 199 6.97 -2.01 25.78
N ALA A 200 7.75 -1.88 26.86
CA ALA A 200 8.97 -1.08 26.91
C ALA A 200 10.23 -1.81 26.40
#